data_AF-A0A6C0F2E6-F1
#
_entry.id   AF-A0A6C0F2E6-F1
#
_cell.length_a   1.000
_cell.length_b   1.000
_cell.length_c   1.000
_cell.angle_alpha   90.00
_cell.angle_beta   90.00
_cell.angle_gamma   90.00
#
_symmetry.space_group_name_H-M   'P 1'
#
loop_
_entity.id
_entity.type
_entity.pdbx_description
1 polymer ?
#
loop_
_entity_poly.entity_id
_entity_poly.type
_entity_poly.pdbx_seq_one_letter_code
_entity_poly.pdbx_strand_id
1 'polypeptide(L)'
;MNYSKSRRRSIIVNTNNIVNTNTNAIVTEAYYLSHNGLGDLIISTSAVRFLLKFYNRVHLLCSHIHHEQMKLILIDEPRIILIPVKMNAENIIFENCYNVLKYAFPICDMYICGGFTKLFLSTIRNEYINAYVPNNELYNLRYDTITDENSKFIYEYYNTINLDLRIYYEYFNIPSVTQSRELYDLVKDYKRVIFTQIRCSSNIKLNIDGVKSKYMKDDDAIILCNDENIYDEATNPTKYNICQRFIKNNIAWYIDTILNCNEIYIIDSCFIAIVLPLVKTNRLKADIVRIIRRDLVNEILL
;
A
#
# COMPACT_ATOMS: atom_id res chain seq x y z
N MET A 1 2.55 22.02 27.32
CA MET A 1 1.92 21.12 28.30
C MET A 1 2.98 20.14 28.76
N ASN A 2 3.45 20.27 30.01
CA ASN A 2 4.61 19.56 30.54
C ASN A 2 4.25 18.11 30.87
N TYR A 3 4.96 17.15 30.28
CA TYR A 3 4.87 15.74 30.68
C TYR A 3 6.04 15.38 31.59
N SER A 4 5.72 15.16 32.87
CA SER A 4 6.67 14.74 33.89
C SER A 4 7.08 13.29 33.68
N LYS A 5 8.39 13.03 33.80
CA LYS A 5 8.98 11.68 33.85
C LYS A 5 8.55 10.95 35.13
N SER A 6 7.92 9.79 34.98
CA SER A 6 7.72 8.81 36.04
C SER A 6 8.38 7.49 35.64
N ARG A 7 9.51 7.18 36.28
CA ARG A 7 10.19 5.87 36.25
C ARG A 7 9.35 4.84 37.02
N ARG A 8 9.01 3.71 36.40
CA ARG A 8 8.70 2.47 37.13
C ARG A 8 9.47 1.29 36.55
N ARG A 9 9.95 0.46 37.49
CA ARG A 9 10.97 -0.58 37.36
C ARG A 9 10.51 -1.75 36.48
N SER A 10 11.48 -2.31 35.77
CA SER A 10 11.42 -3.52 34.96
C SER A 10 11.16 -4.78 35.79
N ILE A 11 10.25 -5.63 35.31
CA ILE A 11 10.23 -7.06 35.62
C ILE A 11 10.77 -7.74 34.36
N ILE A 12 12.00 -8.25 34.45
CA ILE A 12 12.60 -9.10 33.41
C ILE A 12 12.13 -10.52 33.70
N VAL A 13 11.24 -11.07 32.85
CA VAL A 13 10.96 -12.51 32.84
C VAL A 13 11.86 -13.14 31.78
N ASN A 14 12.75 -13.99 32.24
CA ASN A 14 13.72 -14.73 31.44
C ASN A 14 13.01 -15.94 30.78
N THR A 15 12.77 -15.89 29.47
CA THR A 15 12.16 -16.98 28.69
C THR A 15 13.19 -17.71 27.84
N ASN A 16 14.24 -18.21 28.47
CA ASN A 16 15.06 -19.25 27.88
C ASN A 16 14.57 -20.61 28.40
N ASN A 17 14.30 -21.51 27.44
CA ASN A 17 13.91 -22.92 27.58
C ASN A 17 12.41 -23.24 27.49
N ILE A 18 11.87 -23.24 26.27
CA ILE A 18 11.03 -24.34 25.78
C ILE A 18 11.36 -24.56 24.29
N VAL A 19 12.41 -25.33 24.03
CA VAL A 19 12.45 -26.18 22.82
C VAL A 19 11.74 -27.45 23.25
N ASN A 20 10.49 -27.61 22.84
CA ASN A 20 9.80 -28.90 22.94
C ASN A 20 9.58 -29.42 21.52
N THR A 21 10.30 -30.47 21.21
CA THR A 21 10.22 -31.26 19.99
C THR A 21 9.00 -32.20 20.04
N ASN A 22 8.28 -32.27 18.92
CA ASN A 22 7.33 -33.31 18.47
C ASN A 22 5.93 -33.26 19.13
N THR A 23 4.80 -33.18 18.42
CA THR A 23 4.44 -33.44 17.01
C THR A 23 3.19 -32.63 16.68
N ASN A 24 3.20 -31.83 15.61
CA ASN A 24 2.05 -31.42 14.79
C ASN A 24 2.64 -30.60 13.64
N ALA A 25 2.27 -30.89 12.40
CA ALA A 25 2.86 -30.24 11.23
C ALA A 25 2.90 -28.72 11.46
N ILE A 26 4.10 -28.15 11.57
CA ILE A 26 4.28 -26.70 11.58
C ILE A 26 3.59 -26.25 10.31
N VAL A 27 2.49 -25.51 10.42
CA VAL A 27 1.81 -24.94 9.26
C VAL A 27 2.84 -24.02 8.62
N THR A 28 3.52 -24.52 7.59
CA THR A 28 4.64 -23.82 6.97
C THR A 28 4.17 -22.73 6.03
N GLU A 29 2.89 -22.77 5.64
CA GLU A 29 2.34 -21.93 4.59
C GLU A 29 0.99 -21.34 5.00
N ALA A 30 0.78 -20.09 4.62
CA ALA A 30 -0.49 -19.40 4.77
C ALA A 30 -0.99 -18.92 3.42
N TYR A 31 -2.31 -18.83 3.26
CA TYR A 31 -2.97 -18.25 2.11
C TYR A 31 -3.66 -16.95 2.51
N TYR A 32 -3.52 -15.92 1.69
CA TYR A 32 -4.09 -14.60 1.92
C TYR A 32 -4.98 -14.22 0.74
N LEU A 33 -6.24 -13.87 1.03
CA LEU A 33 -7.21 -13.38 0.06
C LEU A 33 -7.87 -12.11 0.59
N SER A 34 -7.78 -11.03 -0.19
CA SER A 34 -8.50 -9.78 0.02
C SER A 34 -9.38 -9.44 -1.17
N HIS A 35 -10.09 -8.32 -1.10
CA HIS A 35 -10.52 -7.68 -2.35
C HIS A 35 -9.29 -7.46 -3.25
N ASN A 36 -9.54 -7.48 -4.55
CA ASN A 36 -8.47 -7.67 -5.54
C ASN A 36 -8.26 -6.43 -6.42
N GLY A 37 -8.79 -5.27 -6.02
CA GLY A 37 -8.38 -3.99 -6.59
C GLY A 37 -6.90 -3.73 -6.29
N LEU A 38 -6.20 -3.01 -7.17
CA LEU A 38 -4.77 -2.73 -6.98
C LEU A 38 -4.47 -2.06 -5.62
N GLY A 39 -5.29 -1.10 -5.20
CA GLY A 39 -5.13 -0.44 -3.89
C GLY A 39 -5.27 -1.42 -2.71
N ASP A 40 -6.23 -2.34 -2.79
CA ASP A 40 -6.46 -3.37 -1.77
C ASP A 40 -5.30 -4.36 -1.66
N LEU A 41 -4.73 -4.73 -2.82
CA LEU A 41 -3.57 -5.59 -2.89
C LEU A 41 -2.34 -4.89 -2.29
N ILE A 42 -2.14 -3.59 -2.56
CA ILE A 42 -1.07 -2.78 -1.96
C ILE A 42 -1.25 -2.70 -0.44
N ILE A 43 -2.47 -2.43 0.05
CA ILE A 43 -2.79 -2.43 1.48
C ILE A 43 -2.44 -3.77 2.12
N SER A 44 -2.66 -4.87 1.41
CA SER A 44 -2.40 -6.22 1.89
C SER A 44 -0.91 -6.60 1.96
N THR A 45 -0.02 -5.84 1.29
CA THR A 45 1.42 -6.13 1.28
C THR A 45 2.02 -6.14 2.69
N SER A 46 1.62 -5.21 3.56
CA SER A 46 2.15 -5.14 4.93
C SER A 46 1.68 -6.34 5.76
N ALA A 47 0.44 -6.80 5.58
CA ALA A 47 -0.09 -7.97 6.25
C ALA A 47 0.70 -9.24 5.86
N VAL A 48 0.88 -9.51 4.57
CA VAL A 48 1.62 -10.72 4.13
C VAL A 48 3.09 -10.70 4.55
N ARG A 49 3.72 -9.52 4.62
CA ARG A 49 5.09 -9.36 5.17
C ARG A 49 5.15 -9.65 6.66
N PHE A 50 4.16 -9.20 7.43
CA PHE A 50 4.07 -9.53 8.85
C PHE A 50 3.88 -11.03 9.09
N LEU A 51 3.03 -11.68 8.29
CA LEU A 51 2.76 -13.11 8.40
C LEU A 51 4.01 -13.97 8.18
N LEU A 52 4.99 -13.52 7.41
CA LEU A 52 6.27 -14.24 7.24
C LEU A 52 7.13 -14.37 8.51
N LYS A 53 6.73 -13.75 9.62
CA LYS A 53 7.29 -14.03 10.94
C LYS A 53 6.87 -15.38 11.50
N PHE A 54 5.76 -15.93 11.00
CA PHE A 54 5.09 -17.12 11.53
C PHE A 54 5.01 -18.25 10.50
N TYR A 55 5.19 -17.95 9.22
CA TYR A 55 5.12 -18.90 8.11
C TYR A 55 6.40 -18.85 7.26
N ASN A 56 6.78 -19.98 6.68
CA ASN A 56 7.89 -20.06 5.73
C ASN A 56 7.53 -19.44 4.38
N ARG A 57 6.25 -19.53 3.99
CA ARG A 57 5.71 -18.93 2.76
C ARG A 57 4.31 -18.38 2.99
N VAL A 58 4.00 -17.30 2.30
CA VAL A 58 2.64 -16.72 2.28
C VAL A 58 2.20 -16.60 0.83
N HIS A 59 1.09 -17.25 0.49
CA HIS A 59 0.50 -17.21 -0.84
C HIS A 59 -0.54 -16.10 -0.92
N LEU A 60 -0.23 -15.04 -1.67
CA LEU A 60 -1.17 -13.94 -1.90
C LEU A 60 -1.95 -14.19 -3.18
N LEU A 61 -3.25 -14.44 -3.05
CA LEU A 61 -4.14 -14.50 -4.22
C LEU A 61 -4.34 -13.08 -4.75
N CYS A 62 -4.00 -12.87 -6.02
CA CYS A 62 -4.10 -11.56 -6.65
C CYS A 62 -4.80 -11.65 -8.02
N SER A 63 -5.54 -10.62 -8.41
CA SER A 63 -6.10 -10.55 -9.76
C SER A 63 -5.00 -10.64 -10.82
N HIS A 64 -5.21 -11.49 -11.82
CA HIS A 64 -4.26 -11.69 -12.92
C HIS A 64 -3.85 -10.38 -13.63
N ILE A 65 -4.74 -9.38 -13.71
CA ILE A 65 -4.44 -8.08 -14.33
C ILE A 65 -3.44 -7.23 -13.52
N HIS A 66 -3.27 -7.52 -12.23
CA HIS A 66 -2.35 -6.81 -11.34
C HIS A 66 -1.10 -7.62 -11.01
N HIS A 67 -1.01 -8.87 -11.46
CA HIS A 67 0.06 -9.80 -11.12
C HIS A 67 1.47 -9.24 -11.41
N GLU A 68 1.70 -8.67 -12.60
CA GLU A 68 3.01 -8.12 -12.94
C GLU A 68 3.37 -6.85 -12.13
N GLN A 69 2.36 -6.09 -11.68
CA GLN A 69 2.59 -4.95 -10.77
C GLN A 69 2.96 -5.46 -9.37
N MET A 70 2.22 -6.44 -8.86
CA MET A 70 2.48 -7.01 -7.55
C MET A 70 3.83 -7.72 -7.46
N LYS A 71 4.29 -8.36 -8.55
CA LYS A 71 5.64 -8.94 -8.62
C LYS A 71 6.73 -7.92 -8.32
N LEU A 72 6.63 -6.70 -8.88
CA LEU A 72 7.61 -5.65 -8.62
C LEU A 72 7.48 -5.09 -7.20
N ILE A 73 6.24 -4.96 -6.70
CA ILE A 73 5.97 -4.46 -5.34
C ILE A 73 6.54 -5.37 -4.25
N LEU A 74 6.58 -6.69 -4.50
CA LEU A 74 7.00 -7.71 -3.54
C LEU A 74 8.33 -8.40 -3.92
N ILE A 75 9.08 -7.84 -4.88
CA ILE A 75 10.29 -8.47 -5.44
C ILE A 75 11.40 -8.71 -4.39
N ASP A 76 11.38 -7.94 -3.30
CA ASP A 76 12.31 -8.02 -2.19
C ASP A 76 12.08 -9.23 -1.27
N GLU A 77 10.93 -9.91 -1.37
CA GLU A 77 10.57 -10.99 -0.48
C GLU A 77 10.04 -12.22 -1.25
N PRO A 78 10.94 -13.12 -1.69
CA PRO A 78 10.60 -14.26 -2.53
C PRO A 78 9.76 -15.33 -1.81
N ARG A 79 9.60 -15.24 -0.48
CA ARG A 79 8.70 -16.13 0.27
C ARG A 79 7.22 -15.76 0.13
N ILE A 80 6.92 -14.58 -0.40
CA ILE A 80 5.55 -14.20 -0.77
C ILE A 80 5.29 -14.68 -2.20
N ILE A 81 4.43 -15.68 -2.35
CA ILE A 81 4.11 -16.30 -3.63
C ILE A 81 2.81 -15.69 -4.15
N LEU A 82 2.86 -15.07 -5.33
CA LEU A 82 1.67 -14.54 -5.99
C LEU A 82 0.93 -15.65 -6.73
N ILE A 83 -0.35 -15.85 -6.41
CA ILE A 83 -1.22 -16.78 -7.12
C ILE A 83 -2.21 -15.95 -7.95
N PRO A 84 -2.03 -15.89 -9.28
CA PRO A 84 -2.94 -15.13 -10.13
C PRO A 84 -4.30 -15.83 -10.22
N VAL A 85 -5.37 -15.09 -9.93
CA VAL A 85 -6.75 -15.53 -10.12
C VAL A 85 -7.40 -14.75 -11.25
N LYS A 86 -8.10 -15.46 -12.13
CA LYS A 86 -8.91 -14.82 -13.19
C LYS A 86 -10.16 -14.23 -12.55
N MET A 87 -10.33 -12.93 -12.74
CA MET A 87 -11.44 -12.17 -12.16
C MET A 87 -12.37 -11.71 -13.27
N ASN A 88 -13.20 -12.64 -13.74
CA ASN A 88 -14.04 -12.45 -14.92
C ASN A 88 -15.52 -12.56 -14.49
N ALA A 89 -16.21 -11.46 -14.19
CA ALA A 89 -17.58 -11.50 -13.62
C ALA A 89 -17.69 -12.25 -12.26
N GLU A 90 -18.73 -11.92 -11.49
CA GLU A 90 -18.86 -12.33 -10.07
C GLU A 90 -18.84 -13.86 -9.86
N ASN A 91 -19.46 -14.63 -10.75
CA ASN A 91 -19.57 -16.09 -10.60
C ASN A 91 -18.25 -16.85 -10.82
N ILE A 92 -17.36 -16.37 -11.70
CA ILE A 92 -16.08 -17.04 -12.02
C ILE A 92 -15.01 -16.69 -10.97
N ILE A 93 -15.13 -15.53 -10.32
CA ILE A 93 -14.23 -15.10 -9.24
C ILE A 93 -14.27 -16.10 -8.08
N PHE A 94 -15.48 -16.50 -7.67
CA PHE A 94 -15.68 -17.48 -6.61
C PHE A 94 -15.06 -18.82 -6.98
N GLU A 95 -15.34 -19.34 -8.17
CA GLU A 95 -14.85 -20.65 -8.61
C GLU A 95 -13.32 -20.72 -8.66
N ASN A 96 -12.64 -19.68 -9.16
CA ASN A 96 -11.18 -19.67 -9.23
C ASN A 96 -10.53 -19.60 -7.85
N CYS A 97 -11.03 -18.72 -6.97
CA CYS A 97 -10.52 -18.63 -5.59
C CYS A 97 -10.82 -19.93 -4.85
N TYR A 98 -12.03 -20.48 -4.97
CA TYR A 98 -12.43 -21.75 -4.37
C TYR A 98 -11.54 -22.90 -4.84
N ASN A 99 -11.23 -22.99 -6.13
CA ASN A 99 -10.38 -24.05 -6.66
C ASN A 99 -8.95 -24.02 -6.09
N VAL A 100 -8.40 -22.84 -5.82
CA VAL A 100 -7.11 -22.70 -5.13
C VAL A 100 -7.26 -23.06 -3.64
N LEU A 101 -8.28 -22.50 -2.98
CA LEU A 101 -8.38 -22.56 -1.53
C LEU A 101 -8.93 -23.90 -1.01
N LYS A 102 -9.74 -24.65 -1.77
CA LYS A 102 -10.35 -25.91 -1.31
C LYS A 102 -9.32 -26.97 -0.91
N TYR A 103 -8.15 -26.97 -1.56
CA TYR A 103 -7.05 -27.89 -1.23
C TYR A 103 -6.16 -27.36 -0.10
N ALA A 104 -6.05 -26.04 0.03
CA ALA A 104 -5.30 -25.40 1.11
C ALA A 104 -6.06 -25.45 2.45
N PHE A 105 -7.39 -25.34 2.41
CA PHE A 105 -8.25 -25.20 3.58
C PHE A 105 -8.02 -26.23 4.69
N PRO A 106 -7.84 -27.54 4.41
CA PRO A 106 -7.67 -28.54 5.47
C PRO A 106 -6.30 -28.48 6.17
N ILE A 107 -5.28 -27.90 5.55
CA ILE A 107 -3.87 -28.06 5.96
C ILE A 107 -3.11 -26.75 6.17
N CYS A 108 -3.62 -25.63 5.65
CA CYS A 108 -2.98 -24.32 5.73
C CYS A 108 -3.86 -23.30 6.45
N ASP A 109 -3.23 -22.28 7.01
CA ASP A 109 -3.95 -21.14 7.54
C ASP A 109 -4.42 -20.23 6.40
N MET A 110 -5.62 -19.67 6.57
CA MET A 110 -6.29 -18.84 5.58
C MET A 110 -6.70 -17.51 6.19
N TYR A 111 -6.22 -16.44 5.58
CA TYR A 111 -6.45 -15.07 5.94
C TYR A 111 -7.37 -14.44 4.90
N ILE A 112 -8.65 -14.33 5.22
CA ILE A 112 -9.68 -13.78 4.35
C ILE A 112 -10.14 -12.42 4.88
N CYS A 113 -10.01 -11.37 4.07
CA CYS A 113 -10.43 -10.02 4.42
C CYS A 113 -11.19 -9.33 3.28
N GLY A 114 -11.75 -8.15 3.57
CA GLY A 114 -12.53 -7.36 2.61
C GLY A 114 -13.80 -8.08 2.16
N GLY A 115 -14.21 -7.84 0.91
CA GLY A 115 -15.48 -8.35 0.36
C GLY A 115 -15.61 -9.88 0.32
N PHE A 116 -14.49 -10.62 0.34
CA PHE A 116 -14.48 -12.08 0.28
C PHE A 116 -14.86 -12.77 1.60
N THR A 117 -14.90 -12.04 2.71
CA THR A 117 -15.38 -12.56 4.01
C THR A 117 -16.84 -13.04 3.96
N LYS A 118 -17.61 -12.59 2.97
CA LYS A 118 -18.98 -13.06 2.71
C LYS A 118 -19.03 -14.45 2.05
N LEU A 119 -17.93 -14.89 1.45
CA LEU A 119 -17.84 -16.10 0.62
C LEU A 119 -16.92 -17.16 1.22
N PHE A 120 -15.89 -16.74 1.95
CA PHE A 120 -14.89 -17.61 2.55
C PHE A 120 -14.67 -17.21 4.01
N LEU A 121 -14.37 -18.20 4.85
CA LEU A 121 -14.02 -18.00 6.25
C LEU A 121 -12.50 -18.05 6.41
N SER A 122 -11.98 -17.14 7.23
CA SER A 122 -10.61 -17.25 7.74
C SER A 122 -10.48 -18.49 8.63
N THR A 123 -9.34 -19.16 8.53
CA THR A 123 -8.99 -20.31 9.39
C THR A 123 -7.57 -20.09 9.89
N ILE A 124 -7.43 -19.68 11.14
CA ILE A 124 -6.14 -19.31 11.74
C ILE A 124 -5.84 -20.28 12.88
N ARG A 125 -5.01 -21.29 12.62
CA ARG A 125 -4.62 -22.32 13.60
C ARG A 125 -3.32 -21.97 14.32
N ASN A 126 -2.50 -21.09 13.73
CA ASN A 126 -1.23 -20.67 14.34
C ASN A 126 -1.46 -19.98 15.70
N GLU A 127 -1.01 -20.64 16.77
CA GLU A 127 -1.20 -20.20 18.15
C GLU A 127 -0.53 -18.86 18.44
N TYR A 128 0.59 -18.54 17.78
CA TYR A 128 1.28 -17.27 17.97
C TYR A 128 0.51 -16.09 17.38
N ILE A 129 -0.20 -16.30 16.26
CA ILE A 129 -1.11 -15.30 15.70
C ILE A 129 -2.37 -15.18 16.57
N ASN A 130 -2.89 -16.29 17.09
CA ASN A 130 -4.06 -16.24 17.99
C ASN A 130 -3.72 -15.58 19.34
N ALA A 131 -2.47 -15.65 19.78
CA ALA A 131 -1.95 -14.95 20.96
C ALA A 131 -1.53 -13.49 20.67
N TYR A 132 -1.58 -13.05 19.41
CA TYR A 132 -1.31 -11.65 19.05
C TYR A 132 -2.32 -10.73 19.73
N VAL A 133 -1.83 -9.67 20.38
CA VAL A 133 -2.67 -8.65 20.99
C VAL A 133 -2.59 -7.38 20.14
N PRO A 134 -3.66 -7.04 19.40
CA PRO A 134 -3.79 -5.80 18.67
C PRO A 134 -3.48 -4.56 19.52
N ASN A 135 -2.67 -3.64 19.00
CA ASN A 135 -2.42 -2.33 19.60
C ASN A 135 -2.50 -1.22 18.55
N ASN A 136 -3.58 -0.43 18.62
CA ASN A 136 -3.83 0.71 17.74
C ASN A 136 -3.60 2.08 18.41
N GLU A 137 -3.08 2.14 19.64
CA GLU A 137 -3.10 3.37 20.45
C GLU A 137 -2.44 4.57 19.77
N LEU A 138 -1.49 4.34 18.86
CA LEU A 138 -0.76 5.39 18.13
C LEU A 138 -1.11 5.47 16.64
N TYR A 139 -1.96 4.60 16.12
CA TYR A 139 -2.22 4.47 14.68
C TYR A 139 -3.68 4.78 14.36
N ASN A 140 -3.88 5.75 13.46
CA ASN A 140 -5.19 6.12 12.92
C ASN A 140 -5.04 6.47 11.44
N LEU A 141 -6.16 6.48 10.72
CA LEU A 141 -6.18 6.73 9.28
C LEU A 141 -6.26 8.21 8.94
N ARG A 142 -6.53 9.07 9.93
CA ARG A 142 -6.72 10.51 9.73
C ARG A 142 -5.47 11.15 9.12
N TYR A 143 -5.66 11.79 7.97
CA TYR A 143 -4.65 12.59 7.28
C TYR A 143 -5.29 13.48 6.22
N ASP A 144 -5.03 14.79 6.24
CA ASP A 144 -5.64 15.76 5.31
C ASP A 144 -7.18 15.59 5.25
N THR A 145 -7.74 15.17 4.12
CA THR A 145 -9.20 14.95 3.98
C THR A 145 -9.66 13.56 4.40
N ILE A 146 -8.73 12.65 4.70
CA ILE A 146 -8.99 11.27 5.11
C ILE A 146 -9.40 11.24 6.58
N THR A 147 -10.45 10.48 6.89
CA THR A 147 -10.95 10.26 8.25
C THR A 147 -11.02 8.76 8.53
N ASP A 148 -11.11 8.39 9.81
CA ASP A 148 -11.25 6.97 10.19
C ASP A 148 -12.53 6.36 9.60
N GLU A 149 -13.57 7.16 9.39
CA GLU A 149 -14.85 6.71 8.85
C GLU A 149 -14.78 6.43 7.35
N ASN A 150 -14.24 7.36 6.56
CA ASN A 150 -14.18 7.19 5.10
C ASN A 150 -13.13 6.16 4.64
N SER A 151 -12.12 5.89 5.47
CA SER A 151 -11.09 4.89 5.19
C SER A 151 -11.20 3.67 6.09
N LYS A 152 -12.34 3.51 6.79
CA LYS A 152 -12.58 2.40 7.73
C LYS A 152 -12.30 1.03 7.14
N PHE A 153 -12.48 0.87 5.82
CA PHE A 153 -12.17 -0.37 5.11
C PHE A 153 -10.71 -0.83 5.33
N ILE A 154 -9.73 0.09 5.41
CA ILE A 154 -8.33 -0.27 5.70
C ILE A 154 -8.21 -0.88 7.09
N TYR A 155 -8.86 -0.27 8.09
CA TYR A 155 -8.90 -0.84 9.44
C TYR A 155 -9.56 -2.23 9.45
N GLU A 156 -10.69 -2.38 8.75
CA GLU A 156 -11.43 -3.63 8.66
C GLU A 156 -10.60 -4.75 7.98
N TYR A 157 -9.75 -4.42 7.01
CA TYR A 157 -8.86 -5.39 6.37
C TYR A 157 -7.94 -6.09 7.35
N TYR A 158 -7.36 -5.35 8.28
CA TYR A 158 -6.47 -5.91 9.29
C TYR A 158 -7.26 -6.57 10.42
N ASN A 159 -8.30 -5.89 10.91
CA ASN A 159 -9.06 -6.37 12.06
C ASN A 159 -9.80 -7.70 11.79
N THR A 160 -10.29 -7.92 10.56
CA THR A 160 -11.00 -9.17 10.18
C THR A 160 -10.12 -10.42 10.24
N ILE A 161 -8.81 -10.26 10.26
CA ILE A 161 -7.83 -11.36 10.31
C ILE A 161 -6.97 -11.32 11.59
N ASN A 162 -7.51 -10.73 12.66
CA ASN A 162 -6.85 -10.58 13.96
C ASN A 162 -5.53 -9.78 13.90
N LEU A 163 -5.39 -8.88 12.93
CA LEU A 163 -4.29 -7.94 12.82
C LEU A 163 -4.77 -6.52 13.16
N ASP A 164 -3.84 -5.58 13.26
CA ASP A 164 -4.13 -4.19 13.59
C ASP A 164 -3.50 -3.20 12.62
N LEU A 165 -3.86 -1.92 12.77
CA LEU A 165 -3.46 -0.88 11.83
C LEU A 165 -1.96 -0.55 11.93
N ARG A 166 -1.30 -0.83 13.05
CA ARG A 166 0.16 -0.68 13.15
C ARG A 166 0.86 -1.51 12.07
N ILE A 167 0.36 -2.72 11.80
CA ILE A 167 0.97 -3.60 10.80
C ILE A 167 0.93 -2.95 9.41
N TYR A 168 -0.18 -2.31 9.06
CA TYR A 168 -0.30 -1.55 7.81
C TYR A 168 0.85 -0.55 7.64
N TYR A 169 1.16 0.20 8.70
CA TYR A 169 2.18 1.24 8.67
C TYR A 169 3.61 0.70 8.75
N GLU A 170 3.89 -0.19 9.70
CA GLU A 170 5.25 -0.63 10.04
C GLU A 170 5.83 -1.61 9.01
N TYR A 171 5.00 -2.41 8.35
CA TYR A 171 5.44 -3.43 7.40
C TYR A 171 5.26 -2.99 5.94
N PHE A 172 4.75 -1.78 5.71
CA PHE A 172 4.60 -1.26 4.35
C PHE A 172 5.97 -1.04 3.73
N ASN A 173 6.24 -1.72 2.60
CA ASN A 173 7.45 -1.52 1.82
C ASN A 173 7.19 -1.80 0.34
N ILE A 174 7.67 -0.89 -0.51
CA ILE A 174 7.85 -1.10 -1.95
C ILE A 174 9.35 -0.89 -2.21
N PRO A 175 10.09 -1.91 -2.67
CA PRO A 175 11.52 -1.76 -2.90
C PRO A 175 11.80 -0.90 -4.13
N SER A 176 12.93 -0.19 -4.10
CA SER A 176 13.46 0.52 -5.26
C SER A 176 13.90 -0.49 -6.34
N VAL A 177 13.37 -0.35 -7.55
CA VAL A 177 13.74 -1.15 -8.73
C VAL A 177 14.51 -0.29 -9.72
N THR A 178 15.15 -0.92 -10.72
CA THR A 178 15.96 -0.17 -11.70
C THR A 178 15.14 0.92 -12.40
N GLN A 179 13.92 0.58 -12.83
CA GLN A 179 13.03 1.52 -13.50
C GLN A 179 12.57 2.67 -12.61
N SER A 180 12.43 2.46 -11.29
CA SER A 180 12.05 3.55 -10.38
C SER A 180 13.19 4.55 -10.18
N ARG A 181 14.43 4.05 -10.08
CA ARG A 181 15.63 4.91 -10.03
C ARG A 181 15.82 5.68 -11.32
N GLU A 182 15.70 5.00 -12.45
CA GLU A 182 15.81 5.63 -13.78
C GLU A 182 14.78 6.74 -13.97
N LEU A 183 13.53 6.55 -13.54
CA LEU A 183 12.53 7.62 -13.58
C LEU A 183 12.92 8.79 -12.68
N TYR A 184 13.32 8.54 -11.43
CA TYR A 184 13.73 9.62 -10.52
C TYR A 184 14.99 10.36 -11.00
N ASP A 185 15.94 9.65 -11.62
CA ASP A 185 17.16 10.24 -12.17
C ASP A 185 16.88 11.29 -13.26
N LEU A 186 15.74 11.22 -13.96
CA LEU A 186 15.33 12.23 -14.94
C LEU A 186 14.98 13.58 -14.31
N VAL A 187 14.68 13.60 -13.00
CA VAL A 187 14.07 14.78 -12.34
C VAL A 187 14.81 15.21 -11.08
N LYS A 188 15.81 14.45 -10.61
CA LYS A 188 16.52 14.70 -9.35
C LYS A 188 17.25 16.04 -9.28
N ASP A 189 17.61 16.60 -10.43
CA ASP A 189 18.35 17.87 -10.53
C ASP A 189 17.43 19.11 -10.45
N TYR A 190 16.10 18.94 -10.53
CA TYR A 190 15.17 20.02 -10.26
C TYR A 190 15.17 20.36 -8.76
N LYS A 191 15.19 21.65 -8.42
CA LYS A 191 15.11 22.10 -7.02
C LYS A 191 13.79 21.73 -6.38
N ARG A 192 12.72 21.66 -7.19
CA ARG A 192 11.38 21.26 -6.73
C ARG A 192 10.72 20.25 -7.66
N VAL A 193 10.54 19.03 -7.16
CA VAL A 193 9.79 17.96 -7.83
C VAL A 193 8.42 17.84 -7.18
N ILE A 194 7.36 17.99 -7.97
CA ILE A 194 5.97 17.88 -7.52
C ILE A 194 5.37 16.62 -8.14
N PHE A 195 4.97 15.65 -7.32
CA PHE A 195 4.29 14.44 -7.80
C PHE A 195 2.77 14.61 -7.66
N THR A 196 2.04 14.31 -8.73
CA THR A 196 0.59 14.41 -8.77
C THR A 196 -0.07 13.16 -9.32
N GLN A 197 -1.24 12.84 -8.78
CA GLN A 197 -2.17 11.87 -9.34
C GLN A 197 -3.58 12.42 -9.22
N ILE A 198 -4.27 12.58 -10.35
CA ILE A 198 -5.47 13.41 -10.44
C ILE A 198 -6.72 12.64 -10.87
N ARG A 199 -6.62 11.41 -11.38
CA ARG A 199 -7.78 10.61 -11.83
C ARG A 199 -7.97 9.35 -11.03
N CYS A 200 -9.16 9.13 -10.48
CA CYS A 200 -9.52 7.84 -9.87
C CYS A 200 -10.33 6.96 -10.85
N SER A 201 -10.62 5.72 -10.44
CA SER A 201 -11.34 4.73 -11.26
C SER A 201 -12.78 5.14 -11.61
N SER A 202 -13.40 6.04 -10.84
CA SER A 202 -14.72 6.61 -11.15
C SER A 202 -14.65 7.83 -12.09
N ASN A 203 -13.50 8.06 -12.73
CA ASN A 203 -13.24 9.16 -13.68
C ASN A 203 -13.44 10.57 -13.09
N ILE A 204 -13.43 10.69 -11.76
CA ILE A 204 -13.39 11.98 -11.07
C ILE A 204 -11.97 12.53 -11.19
N LYS A 205 -11.84 13.83 -11.48
CA LYS A 205 -10.58 14.52 -11.69
C LYS A 205 -10.33 15.58 -10.61
N LEU A 206 -9.18 15.50 -9.95
CA LEU A 206 -8.70 16.52 -9.04
C LEU A 206 -8.24 17.76 -9.82
N ASN A 207 -8.68 18.94 -9.38
CA ASN A 207 -8.20 20.21 -9.94
C ASN A 207 -6.85 20.58 -9.30
N ILE A 208 -5.84 20.81 -10.14
CA ILE A 208 -4.48 21.20 -9.73
C ILE A 208 -4.05 22.54 -10.34
N ASP A 209 -5.01 23.41 -10.71
CA ASP A 209 -4.72 24.65 -11.44
C ASP A 209 -3.95 25.68 -10.61
N GLY A 210 -4.11 25.72 -9.28
CA GLY A 210 -3.25 26.54 -8.41
C GLY A 210 -1.84 26.00 -8.33
N VAL A 211 -1.65 24.67 -8.26
CA VAL A 211 -0.32 24.02 -8.38
C VAL A 211 0.34 24.39 -9.72
N LYS A 212 -0.40 24.31 -10.83
CA LYS A 212 0.09 24.74 -12.16
C LYS A 212 0.44 26.22 -12.17
N SER A 213 -0.44 27.08 -11.67
CA SER A 213 -0.22 28.52 -11.65
C SER A 213 1.03 28.90 -10.87
N LYS A 214 1.35 28.12 -9.83
CA LYS A 214 2.54 28.31 -8.99
C LYS A 214 3.84 27.88 -9.68
N TYR A 215 3.86 26.74 -10.37
CA TYR A 215 5.12 26.10 -10.80
C TYR A 215 5.30 25.95 -12.31
N MET A 216 4.28 26.16 -13.15
CA MET A 216 4.39 25.87 -14.59
C MET A 216 5.47 26.71 -15.31
N LYS A 217 5.69 27.94 -14.82
CA LYS A 217 6.67 28.89 -15.36
C LYS A 217 8.01 28.90 -14.62
N ASP A 218 8.18 28.04 -13.61
CA ASP A 218 9.39 27.96 -12.82
C ASP A 218 10.34 26.93 -13.43
N ASP A 219 11.50 27.37 -13.94
CA ASP A 219 12.48 26.49 -14.59
C ASP A 219 13.16 25.52 -13.62
N ASP A 220 13.21 25.87 -12.33
CA ASP A 220 13.77 25.03 -11.27
C ASP A 220 12.75 24.01 -10.70
N ALA A 221 11.50 24.04 -11.18
CA ALA A 221 10.43 23.14 -10.76
C ALA A 221 9.90 22.24 -11.88
N ILE A 222 9.46 21.03 -11.52
CA ILE A 222 8.78 20.11 -12.44
C ILE A 222 7.55 19.49 -11.77
N ILE A 223 6.42 19.52 -12.48
CA ILE A 223 5.18 18.87 -12.06
C ILE A 223 5.01 17.57 -12.83
N LEU A 224 5.07 16.46 -12.12
CA LEU A 224 4.88 15.11 -12.65
C LEU A 224 3.44 14.70 -12.39
N CYS A 225 2.73 14.26 -13.42
CA CYS A 225 1.40 13.69 -13.30
C CYS A 225 1.39 12.29 -13.90
N ASN A 226 1.04 11.29 -13.09
CA ASN A 226 0.99 9.91 -13.57
C ASN A 226 -0.15 9.67 -14.58
N ASP A 227 -1.17 10.53 -14.62
CA ASP A 227 -2.38 10.30 -15.41
C ASP A 227 -2.32 10.93 -16.81
N GLU A 228 -1.62 12.06 -16.95
CA GLU A 228 -1.51 12.83 -18.20
C GLU A 228 -0.26 13.72 -18.21
N ASN A 229 0.23 14.07 -19.41
CA ASN A 229 1.24 15.12 -19.54
C ASN A 229 0.54 16.46 -19.39
N ILE A 230 1.04 17.33 -18.53
CA ILE A 230 0.48 18.67 -18.37
C ILE A 230 1.25 19.74 -19.15
N TYR A 231 2.47 19.42 -19.60
CA TYR A 231 3.25 20.30 -20.45
C TYR A 231 2.80 20.14 -21.89
N ASP A 232 3.00 21.19 -22.68
CA ASP A 232 2.76 21.18 -24.12
C ASP A 232 4.10 21.07 -24.85
N GLU A 233 4.18 20.20 -25.86
CA GLU A 233 5.44 19.89 -26.55
C GLU A 233 5.97 21.08 -27.35
N ALA A 234 5.07 21.89 -27.94
CA ALA A 234 5.46 23.04 -28.75
C ALA A 234 6.05 24.17 -27.90
N THR A 235 5.56 24.33 -26.67
CA THR A 235 5.96 25.42 -25.77
C THR A 235 7.00 25.01 -24.73
N ASN A 236 7.03 23.74 -24.30
CA ASN A 236 7.99 23.25 -23.31
C ASN A 236 8.47 21.80 -23.64
N PRO A 237 9.20 21.60 -24.75
CA PRO A 237 9.55 20.26 -25.24
C PRO A 237 10.40 19.46 -24.24
N THR A 238 11.26 20.13 -23.46
CA THR A 238 12.13 19.45 -22.48
C THR A 238 11.32 18.85 -21.34
N LYS A 239 10.49 19.66 -20.66
CA LYS A 239 9.64 19.15 -19.57
C LYS A 239 8.59 18.18 -20.10
N TYR A 240 8.05 18.43 -21.30
CA TYR A 240 7.14 17.51 -21.97
C TYR A 240 7.76 16.12 -22.12
N ASN A 241 8.95 16.01 -22.72
CA ASN A 241 9.62 14.73 -22.97
C ASN A 241 9.93 13.98 -21.67
N ILE A 242 10.36 14.69 -20.62
CA ILE A 242 10.59 14.11 -19.30
C ILE A 242 9.27 13.60 -18.71
N CYS A 243 8.24 14.45 -18.62
CA CYS A 243 6.96 14.12 -17.99
C CYS A 243 6.20 13.03 -18.74
N GLN A 244 6.37 12.92 -20.06
CA GLN A 244 5.76 11.86 -20.85
C GLN A 244 6.19 10.47 -20.38
N ARG A 245 7.42 10.35 -19.86
CA ARG A 245 7.95 9.10 -19.30
C ARG A 245 7.28 8.69 -17.99
N PHE A 246 6.49 9.56 -17.36
CA PHE A 246 5.82 9.29 -16.09
C PHE A 246 4.35 8.85 -16.25
N ILE A 247 3.79 8.81 -17.45
CA ILE A 247 2.37 8.56 -17.63
C ILE A 247 2.05 7.06 -17.62
N LYS A 248 1.13 6.66 -16.73
CA LYS A 248 0.51 5.31 -16.65
C LYS A 248 1.51 4.15 -16.65
N ASN A 249 2.64 4.32 -15.98
CA ASN A 249 3.58 3.24 -15.74
C ASN A 249 3.10 2.30 -14.65
N ASN A 250 3.85 1.21 -14.47
CA ASN A 250 3.73 0.34 -13.32
C ASN A 250 3.90 1.15 -12.02
N ILE A 251 3.00 0.95 -11.05
CA ILE A 251 2.97 1.78 -9.84
C ILE A 251 4.26 1.70 -9.00
N ALA A 252 4.95 0.56 -9.04
CA ALA A 252 6.23 0.37 -8.35
C ALA A 252 7.33 1.30 -8.89
N TRP A 253 7.22 1.75 -10.15
CA TRP A 253 8.23 2.63 -10.76
C TRP A 253 8.20 4.05 -10.19
N TYR A 254 7.12 4.44 -9.52
CA TYR A 254 7.04 5.78 -8.92
C TYR A 254 7.66 5.86 -7.52
N ILE A 255 8.08 4.75 -6.90
CA ILE A 255 8.43 4.76 -5.47
C ILE A 255 9.59 5.71 -5.15
N ASP A 256 10.66 5.71 -5.94
CA ASP A 256 11.80 6.62 -5.72
C ASP A 256 11.42 8.09 -5.94
N THR A 257 10.53 8.37 -6.91
CA THR A 257 9.99 9.72 -7.10
C THR A 257 9.12 10.15 -5.93
N ILE A 258 8.22 9.28 -5.44
CA ILE A 258 7.33 9.57 -4.30
C ILE A 258 8.14 9.83 -3.03
N LEU A 259 9.15 9.01 -2.74
CA LEU A 259 9.99 9.17 -1.55
C LEU A 259 10.78 10.47 -1.55
N ASN A 260 11.22 10.94 -2.74
CA ASN A 260 12.18 12.04 -2.87
C ASN A 260 11.60 13.36 -3.42
N CYS A 261 10.34 13.38 -3.84
CA CYS A 261 9.69 14.61 -4.28
C CYS A 261 9.49 15.60 -3.12
N ASN A 262 9.34 16.88 -3.46
CA ASN A 262 9.16 17.97 -2.50
C ASN A 262 7.68 18.17 -2.15
N GLU A 263 6.77 17.86 -3.07
CA GLU A 263 5.33 17.98 -2.85
C GLU A 263 4.57 16.82 -3.49
N ILE A 264 3.47 16.42 -2.85
CA ILE A 264 2.57 15.37 -3.32
C ILE A 264 1.14 15.88 -3.31
N TYR A 265 0.43 15.73 -4.43
CA TYR A 265 -1.01 16.00 -4.53
C TYR A 265 -1.71 14.83 -5.20
N ILE A 266 -2.47 14.05 -4.43
CA ILE A 266 -3.17 12.88 -4.96
C ILE A 266 -4.65 12.92 -4.64
N ILE A 267 -5.46 12.34 -5.52
CA ILE A 267 -6.85 12.00 -5.24
C ILE A 267 -6.91 10.64 -4.50
N ASP A 268 -7.93 10.43 -3.68
CA ASP A 268 -8.24 9.13 -3.07
C ASP A 268 -8.45 8.05 -4.16
N SER A 269 -7.36 7.31 -4.43
CA SER A 269 -7.24 6.22 -5.39
C SER A 269 -6.16 5.23 -4.89
N CYS A 270 -5.65 4.32 -5.73
CA CYS A 270 -4.64 3.34 -5.31
C CYS A 270 -3.37 3.95 -4.71
N PHE A 271 -3.00 5.19 -5.07
CA PHE A 271 -1.85 5.88 -4.49
C PHE A 271 -2.01 6.21 -3.00
N ILE A 272 -3.25 6.29 -2.47
CA ILE A 272 -3.45 6.44 -1.02
C ILE A 272 -2.80 5.29 -0.25
N ALA A 273 -2.86 4.07 -0.82
CA ALA A 273 -2.30 2.87 -0.22
C ALA A 273 -0.78 2.93 -0.09
N ILE A 274 -0.13 3.85 -0.82
CA ILE A 274 1.32 4.08 -0.82
C ILE A 274 1.68 5.31 0.01
N VAL A 275 1.05 6.45 -0.27
CA VAL A 275 1.43 7.73 0.33
C VAL A 275 1.02 7.80 1.81
N LEU A 276 -0.16 7.30 2.17
CA LEU A 276 -0.64 7.33 3.55
C LEU A 276 0.33 6.64 4.53
N PRO A 277 0.81 5.40 4.26
CA PRO A 277 1.71 4.76 5.21
C PRO A 277 3.09 5.41 5.24
N LEU A 278 3.59 5.91 4.11
CA LEU A 278 4.87 6.62 4.05
C LEU A 278 4.83 7.94 4.82
N VAL A 279 3.75 8.74 4.68
CA VAL A 279 3.64 10.03 5.38
C VAL A 279 3.44 9.83 6.88
N LYS A 280 2.62 8.85 7.31
CA LYS A 280 2.37 8.57 8.73
C LYS A 280 3.58 7.97 9.45
N THR A 281 4.56 7.47 8.70
CA THR A 281 5.82 6.93 9.23
C THR A 281 7.01 7.85 8.96
N ASN A 282 6.78 9.09 8.52
CA ASN A 282 7.82 10.09 8.23
C ASN A 282 8.91 9.59 7.26
N ARG A 283 8.51 8.81 6.24
CA ARG A 283 9.41 8.25 5.21
C ARG A 283 9.43 9.05 3.91
N LEU A 284 8.67 10.14 3.83
CA LEU A 284 8.65 11.03 2.67
C LEU A 284 9.56 12.24 2.92
N LYS A 285 10.28 12.68 1.89
CA LYS A 285 10.98 13.98 1.88
C LYS A 285 10.02 15.16 1.73
N ALA A 286 8.84 14.93 1.17
CA ALA A 286 7.91 15.98 0.80
C ALA A 286 7.50 16.86 1.99
N ASP A 287 7.59 18.19 1.81
CA ASP A 287 7.16 19.19 2.79
C ASP A 287 5.63 19.37 2.77
N ILE A 288 5.01 19.12 1.62
CA ILE A 288 3.57 19.23 1.40
C ILE A 288 3.06 17.89 0.86
N VAL A 289 2.08 17.31 1.54
CA VAL A 289 1.39 16.12 1.08
C VAL A 289 -0.11 16.37 1.22
N ARG A 290 -0.82 16.34 0.09
CA ARG A 290 -2.27 16.47 0.02
C ARG A 290 -2.88 15.19 -0.51
N ILE A 291 -3.84 14.65 0.23
CA ILE A 291 -4.65 13.49 -0.16
C ILE A 291 -6.09 13.96 -0.14
N ILE A 292 -6.66 14.15 -1.33
CA ILE A 292 -7.97 14.74 -1.52
C ILE A 292 -8.99 13.65 -1.83
N ARG A 293 -10.01 13.52 -0.98
CA ARG A 293 -11.11 12.60 -1.26
C ARG A 293 -11.83 12.96 -2.55
N ARG A 294 -12.28 11.92 -3.25
CA ARG A 294 -12.98 12.03 -4.52
C ARG A 294 -14.27 12.87 -4.45
N ASP A 295 -14.95 12.89 -3.32
CA ASP A 295 -16.19 13.67 -3.12
C ASP A 295 -15.93 15.15 -2.80
N LEU A 296 -14.70 15.53 -2.49
CA LEU A 296 -14.31 16.89 -2.13
C LEU A 296 -13.52 17.62 -3.23
N VAL A 297 -13.32 17.00 -4.39
CA VAL A 297 -12.47 17.56 -5.47
C VAL A 297 -12.94 18.91 -6.00
N ASN A 298 -14.24 19.21 -5.87
CA ASN A 298 -14.82 20.48 -6.32
C ASN A 298 -14.80 21.56 -5.22
N GLU A 299 -14.53 21.17 -3.96
CA GLU A 299 -14.52 22.06 -2.81
C GLU A 299 -13.10 22.54 -2.47
N ILE A 300 -12.09 21.78 -2.88
CA ILE A 300 -10.69 22.05 -2.57
C ILE A 300 -9.96 22.51 -3.83
N LEU A 301 -9.58 23.78 -3.84
CA LEU A 301 -8.65 24.33 -4.81
C LEU A 301 -7.22 24.12 -4.30
N LEU A 302 -6.41 23.44 -5.12
CA LEU A 302 -4.98 23.22 -4.90
C LEU A 302 -4.15 24.21 -5.70
#